data_AF-A0A1G8BAH8-F1
#
_entry.id   AF-A0A1G8BAH8-F1
#
_cell.length_a   1.000
_cell.length_b   1.000
_cell.length_c   1.000
_cell.angle_alpha   90.00
_cell.angle_beta   90.00
_cell.angle_gamma   90.00
#
_symmetry.space_group_name_H-M   'P 1'
#
loop_
_entity.id
_entity.type
_entity.pdbx_description
1 polymer ?
#
loop_
_entity_poly.entity_id
_entity_poly.type
_entity_poly.pdbx_seq_one_letter_code
_entity_poly.pdbx_strand_id
1 'polypeptide(L)'
;MDITASEKKVLNGISFNTEEIESGNLRESDATLLNEMRAVENYLIEKYPSFTFEITGCEPKSGTTRTYSEWYFKSKEINRESAFIAMSEENDKYFTVRDAFFGQIIREPIKNYLEELLTKANLPVITIEVSFWEYLGEEYGEEISAEKVLTGEIDAGNDFKIFLDGSKLPDEDYQAVMEKIKTCLQTNKISGEVYLVILSSCDGDFARDRVFSDSILL
;
A
#
# COMPACT_ATOMS: atom_id res chain seq x y z
N MET A 1 23.39 19.52 17.65
CA MET A 1 22.01 19.08 17.34
C MET A 1 21.81 17.81 18.13
N ASP A 2 20.74 17.69 18.92
CA ASP A 2 20.49 16.46 19.67
C ASP A 2 19.98 15.38 18.71
N ILE A 3 20.60 14.19 18.75
CA ILE A 3 20.28 13.04 17.90
C ILE A 3 19.97 11.86 18.82
N THR A 4 18.82 11.22 18.63
CA THR A 4 18.42 10.06 19.40
C THR A 4 19.15 8.79 18.96
N ALA A 5 19.17 7.76 19.81
CA ALA A 5 19.76 6.48 19.46
C ALA A 5 19.09 5.81 18.24
N SER A 6 17.77 6.00 18.06
CA SER A 6 17.03 5.48 16.90
C SER A 6 17.45 6.19 15.62
N GLU A 7 17.54 7.52 15.67
CA GLU A 7 17.98 8.34 14.54
C GLU A 7 19.41 7.98 14.12
N LYS A 8 20.33 7.82 15.09
CA LYS A 8 21.70 7.36 14.82
C LYS A 8 21.73 6.00 14.13
N LYS A 9 20.92 5.04 14.59
CA LYS A 9 20.85 3.69 14.00
C LYS A 9 20.43 3.77 12.53
N VAL A 10 19.43 4.57 12.21
CA VAL A 10 18.97 4.77 10.82
C VAL A 10 20.05 5.46 9.99
N LEU A 11 20.62 6.57 10.46
CA LEU A 11 21.66 7.31 9.73
C LEU A 11 22.91 6.47 9.46
N ASN A 12 23.36 5.68 10.45
CA ASN A 12 24.50 4.75 10.28
C ASN A 12 24.20 3.61 9.31
N GLY A 13 22.92 3.30 9.06
CA GLY A 13 22.52 2.34 8.03
C GLY A 13 22.56 2.90 6.61
N ILE A 14 22.59 4.23 6.46
CA ILE A 14 22.53 4.94 5.17
C ILE A 14 23.89 5.56 4.80
N SER A 15 24.59 6.12 5.79
CA SER A 15 25.80 6.92 5.63
C SER A 15 27.03 6.21 6.19
N PHE A 16 28.18 6.48 5.57
CA PHE A 16 29.48 5.95 6.01
C PHE A 16 30.19 6.82 7.07
N ASN A 17 29.55 7.92 7.51
CA ASN A 17 30.13 8.89 8.47
C ASN A 17 29.86 8.50 9.93
N THR A 18 30.11 7.24 10.30
CA THR A 18 29.69 6.68 11.59
C THR A 18 30.27 7.43 12.80
N GLU A 19 31.53 7.84 12.75
CA GLU A 19 32.16 8.56 13.85
C GLU A 19 31.50 9.93 14.08
N GLU A 20 31.24 10.67 13.00
CA GLU A 20 30.57 11.97 13.03
C GLU A 20 29.12 11.87 13.53
N ILE A 21 28.39 10.83 13.09
CA ILE A 21 27.03 10.53 13.56
C ILE A 21 27.03 10.21 15.05
N GLU A 22 27.96 9.37 15.51
CA GLU A 22 28.05 9.00 16.92
C GLU A 22 28.44 10.18 17.82
N SER A 23 29.32 11.07 17.35
CA SER A 23 29.70 12.27 18.11
C SER A 23 28.68 13.41 18.01
N GLY A 24 27.66 13.30 17.15
CA GLY A 24 26.68 14.36 16.90
C GLY A 24 27.19 15.52 16.04
N ASN A 25 28.35 15.37 15.40
CA ASN A 25 28.98 16.36 14.53
C ASN A 25 28.65 16.06 13.06
N LEU A 26 27.36 15.99 12.74
CA LEU A 26 26.87 15.59 11.41
C LEU A 26 27.47 16.41 10.29
N ARG A 27 27.78 15.74 9.18
CA ARG A 27 28.01 16.42 7.90
C ARG A 27 26.71 16.97 7.36
N GLU A 28 26.80 17.94 6.46
CA GLU A 28 25.63 18.60 5.86
C GLU A 28 24.63 17.60 5.26
N SER A 29 25.12 16.58 4.53
CA SER A 29 24.29 15.53 3.97
C SER A 29 23.53 14.71 5.02
N ASP A 30 24.18 14.38 6.15
CA ASP A 30 23.56 13.62 7.22
C ASP A 30 22.56 14.47 8.01
N ALA A 31 22.83 15.78 8.15
CA ALA A 31 21.91 16.73 8.75
C ALA A 31 20.65 16.92 7.89
N THR A 32 20.78 16.97 6.57
CA THR A 32 19.64 17.01 5.65
C THR A 32 18.79 15.75 5.76
N LEU A 33 19.42 14.56 5.75
CA LEU A 33 18.70 13.29 5.94
C LEU A 33 18.00 13.22 7.30
N LEU A 34 18.63 13.71 8.37
CA LEU A 34 18.00 13.76 9.69
C LEU A 34 16.77 14.67 9.70
N ASN A 35 16.84 15.84 9.06
CA ASN A 35 15.70 16.74 8.96
C ASN A 35 14.56 16.14 8.13
N GLU A 36 14.89 15.45 7.03
CA GLU A 36 13.93 14.74 6.19
C GLU A 36 13.26 13.59 6.97
N MET A 37 14.04 12.76 7.68
CA MET A 37 13.53 11.69 8.54
C MET A 37 12.52 12.22 9.57
N ARG A 38 12.86 13.30 10.27
CA ARG A 38 11.98 13.93 11.26
C ARG A 38 10.71 14.49 10.63
N ALA A 39 10.79 15.03 9.42
CA ALA A 39 9.61 15.49 8.69
C ALA A 39 8.68 14.32 8.35
N VAL A 40 9.23 13.18 7.91
CA VAL A 40 8.45 11.95 7.68
C VAL A 40 7.83 11.41 8.97
N GLU A 41 8.59 11.37 10.07
CA GLU A 41 8.05 10.96 11.38
C GLU A 41 6.88 11.83 11.83
N ASN A 42 7.05 13.16 11.77
CA ASN A 42 5.99 14.10 12.14
C ASN A 42 4.76 13.94 11.24
N TYR A 43 4.96 13.83 9.92
CA TYR A 43 3.89 13.60 8.96
C TYR A 43 3.08 12.34 9.31
N LEU A 44 3.74 11.22 9.60
CA LEU A 44 3.06 9.97 9.94
C LEU A 44 2.24 10.10 11.24
N ILE A 45 2.79 10.78 12.25
CA ILE A 45 2.11 11.04 13.53
C ILE A 45 0.88 11.93 13.35
N GLU A 46 0.99 12.99 12.54
CA GLU A 46 -0.11 13.91 12.28
C GLU A 46 -1.21 13.28 11.44
N LYS A 47 -0.84 12.48 10.43
CA LYS A 47 -1.78 11.83 9.51
C LYS A 47 -2.51 10.64 10.14
N TYR A 48 -1.84 9.89 11.01
CA TYR A 48 -2.34 8.66 11.63
C TYR A 48 -2.16 8.67 13.17
N PRO A 49 -2.88 9.55 13.89
CA PRO A 49 -2.67 9.77 15.31
C PRO A 49 -2.94 8.54 16.21
N SER A 50 -3.69 7.54 15.74
CA SER A 50 -3.91 6.30 16.50
C SER A 50 -2.75 5.29 16.43
N PHE A 51 -1.71 5.56 15.64
CA PHE A 51 -0.63 4.62 15.37
C PHE A 51 0.72 5.15 15.84
N THR A 52 1.60 4.22 16.23
CA THR A 52 2.97 4.54 16.59
C THR A 52 3.92 4.00 15.54
N PHE A 53 4.71 4.88 14.94
CA PHE A 53 5.64 4.53 13.88
C PHE A 53 7.10 4.49 14.36
N GLU A 54 7.89 3.66 13.68
CA GLU A 54 9.36 3.63 13.77
C GLU A 54 9.92 3.67 12.35
N ILE A 55 10.73 4.69 12.04
CA ILE A 55 11.54 4.69 10.83
C ILE A 55 12.68 3.69 11.00
N THR A 56 12.88 2.85 9.99
CA THR A 56 13.82 1.72 10.01
C THR A 56 14.92 1.84 8.96
N GLY A 57 14.78 2.72 7.98
CA GLY A 57 15.77 2.93 6.93
C GLY A 57 15.32 3.95 5.89
N CYS A 58 16.20 4.23 4.93
CA CYS A 58 15.91 5.08 3.79
C CYS A 58 16.71 4.63 2.56
N GLU A 59 16.07 4.68 1.40
CA GLU A 59 16.75 4.79 0.11
C GLU A 59 16.75 6.27 -0.32
N PRO A 60 17.89 6.98 -0.16
CA PRO A 60 17.95 8.39 -0.50
C PRO A 60 17.86 8.59 -2.02
N LYS A 61 17.27 9.72 -2.45
CA LYS A 61 17.22 10.12 -3.87
C LYS A 61 18.59 10.35 -4.50
N SER A 62 19.58 10.72 -3.68
CA SER A 62 20.94 11.08 -4.12
C SER A 62 21.57 9.94 -4.93
N GLY A 63 22.12 10.27 -6.11
CA GLY A 63 22.73 9.28 -7.01
C GLY A 63 21.72 8.50 -7.86
N THR A 64 20.43 8.85 -7.81
CA THR A 64 19.37 8.25 -8.64
C THR A 64 18.70 9.30 -9.54
N THR A 65 17.82 8.85 -10.44
CA THR A 65 16.97 9.75 -11.25
C THR A 65 15.66 10.16 -10.54
N ARG A 66 15.39 9.64 -9.34
CA ARG A 66 14.19 9.94 -8.56
C ARG A 66 14.28 11.35 -7.97
N THR A 67 13.16 12.05 -7.85
CA THR A 67 13.08 13.37 -7.18
C THR A 67 12.78 13.26 -5.69
N TYR A 68 12.43 12.06 -5.22
CA TYR A 68 12.02 11.75 -3.85
C TYR A 68 12.89 10.66 -3.22
N SER A 69 13.04 10.71 -1.90
CA SER A 69 13.63 9.62 -1.11
C SER A 69 12.53 8.65 -0.66
N GLU A 70 12.87 7.37 -0.50
CA GLU A 70 11.96 6.36 0.06
C GLU A 70 12.35 6.05 1.50
N TRP A 71 11.42 6.26 2.44
CA TRP A 71 11.61 6.00 3.86
C TRP A 71 10.85 4.75 4.27
N TYR A 72 11.56 3.82 4.89
CA TYR A 72 10.99 2.56 5.35
C TYR A 72 10.58 2.65 6.81
N PHE A 73 9.33 2.29 7.11
CA PHE A 73 8.82 2.38 8.48
C PHE A 73 7.95 1.20 8.89
N LYS A 74 7.76 1.04 10.20
CA LYS A 74 6.87 0.04 10.78
C LYS A 74 5.90 0.71 11.73
N SER A 75 4.68 0.18 11.82
CA SER A 75 3.74 0.51 12.90
C SER A 75 3.86 -0.56 13.98
N LYS A 76 3.88 -0.14 15.25
CA LYS A 76 3.97 -1.06 16.40
C LYS A 76 2.72 -1.93 16.57
N GLU A 77 1.59 -1.42 16.11
CA GLU A 77 0.28 -2.05 16.18
C GLU A 77 0.12 -3.16 15.14
N ILE A 78 1.00 -3.22 14.13
CA ILE A 78 0.87 -4.10 12.98
C ILE A 78 2.07 -5.04 12.88
N ASN A 79 1.82 -6.32 13.17
CA ASN A 79 2.83 -7.35 13.03
C ASN A 79 2.97 -7.80 11.56
N ARG A 80 3.96 -7.22 10.86
CA ARG A 80 4.33 -7.60 9.50
C ARG A 80 5.84 -7.62 9.31
N GLU A 81 6.31 -8.52 8.45
CA GLU A 81 7.74 -8.67 8.18
C GLU A 81 8.30 -7.47 7.40
N SER A 82 7.59 -7.05 6.35
CA SER A 82 8.00 -5.98 5.44
C SER A 82 7.75 -4.58 6.02
N ALA A 83 8.61 -3.61 5.70
CA ALA A 83 8.39 -2.21 6.07
C ALA A 83 7.40 -1.53 5.12
N PHE A 84 6.63 -0.55 5.60
CA PHE A 84 5.87 0.38 4.77
C PHE A 84 6.82 1.41 4.16
N ILE A 85 6.37 2.11 3.11
CA ILE A 85 7.16 3.11 2.41
C ILE A 85 6.44 4.46 2.49
N ALA A 86 7.19 5.51 2.81
CA ALA A 86 6.80 6.90 2.61
C ALA A 86 7.79 7.54 1.61
N MET A 87 7.27 8.28 0.65
CA MET A 87 8.05 9.08 -0.30
C MET A 87 8.12 10.50 0.21
N SER A 88 9.32 11.06 0.31
CA SER A 88 9.53 12.46 0.66
C SER A 88 10.19 13.21 -0.49
N GLU A 89 9.57 14.31 -0.90
CA GLU A 89 10.08 15.21 -1.92
C GLU A 89 10.33 16.58 -1.29
N GLU A 90 11.50 17.15 -1.59
CA GLU A 90 11.88 18.46 -1.05
C GLU A 90 11.35 19.55 -2.00
N ASN A 91 10.51 20.42 -1.46
CA ASN A 91 9.94 21.56 -2.17
C ASN A 91 10.34 22.85 -1.43
N ASP A 92 11.32 23.57 -1.99
CA ASP A 92 11.94 24.79 -1.44
C ASP A 92 12.52 24.63 -0.01
N LYS A 93 11.64 24.70 1.01
CA LYS A 93 11.99 24.71 2.44
C LYS A 93 11.23 23.66 3.26
N TYR A 94 10.36 22.88 2.63
CA TYR A 94 9.56 21.85 3.31
C TYR A 94 9.61 20.54 2.53
N PHE A 95 9.23 19.46 3.20
CA PHE A 95 9.10 18.14 2.58
C PHE A 95 7.63 17.86 2.34
N THR A 96 7.28 17.53 1.11
CA THR A 96 5.98 16.93 0.79
C THR A 96 6.14 15.42 0.94
N VAL A 97 5.32 14.83 1.81
CA VAL A 97 5.38 13.39 2.11
C VAL A 97 4.09 12.72 1.63
N ARG A 98 4.24 11.54 1.02
CA ARG A 98 3.14 10.64 0.63
C ARG A 98 3.48 9.23 1.09
N ASP A 99 2.49 8.42 1.43
CA ASP A 99 2.74 7.09 1.99
C ASP A 99 1.76 6.03 1.49
N ALA A 100 2.12 4.76 1.69
CA ALA A 100 1.30 3.59 1.37
C ALA A 100 0.58 2.98 2.59
N PHE A 101 0.62 3.63 3.76
CA PHE A 101 0.01 3.11 4.98
C PHE A 101 -1.51 3.20 4.96
N PHE A 102 -2.11 4.20 4.29
CA PHE A 102 -3.57 4.30 4.12
C PHE A 102 -4.19 2.97 3.66
N GLY A 103 -3.52 2.23 2.78
CA GLY A 103 -4.00 0.95 2.25
C GLY A 103 -4.22 -0.07 3.37
N GLN A 104 -3.45 -0.01 4.46
CA GLN A 104 -3.64 -0.86 5.62
C GLN A 104 -4.95 -0.60 6.38
N ILE A 105 -5.45 0.63 6.34
CA ILE A 105 -6.69 1.05 7.02
C ILE A 105 -7.91 0.56 6.22
N ILE A 106 -7.85 0.70 4.89
CA ILE A 106 -9.03 0.49 4.02
C ILE A 106 -9.08 -0.87 3.33
N ARG A 107 -7.98 -1.65 3.32
CA ARG A 107 -7.92 -2.96 2.64
C ARG A 107 -9.05 -3.89 3.08
N GLU A 108 -9.21 -4.07 4.39
CA GLU A 108 -10.18 -5.01 4.94
C GLU A 108 -11.64 -4.55 4.74
N PRO A 109 -12.00 -3.26 4.96
CA PRO A 109 -13.30 -2.74 4.56
C PRO A 109 -13.63 -2.95 3.07
N ILE A 110 -12.68 -2.68 2.17
CA ILE A 110 -12.88 -2.86 0.72
C ILE A 110 -13.07 -4.34 0.39
N LYS A 111 -12.22 -5.21 0.91
CA LYS A 111 -12.30 -6.66 0.71
C LYS A 111 -13.68 -7.19 1.12
N ASN A 112 -14.13 -6.87 2.33
CA ASN A 112 -15.41 -7.33 2.85
C ASN A 112 -16.59 -6.85 1.99
N TYR A 113 -16.55 -5.59 1.54
CA TYR A 113 -17.57 -5.05 0.63
C TYR A 113 -17.61 -5.82 -0.70
N LEU A 114 -16.45 -6.07 -1.31
CA LEU A 114 -16.36 -6.80 -2.58
C LEU A 114 -16.80 -8.26 -2.43
N GLU A 115 -16.42 -8.94 -1.35
CA GLU A 115 -16.85 -10.32 -1.06
C GLU A 115 -18.38 -10.40 -0.90
N GLU A 116 -18.99 -9.47 -0.16
CA GLU A 116 -20.44 -9.40 0.00
C GLU A 116 -21.13 -9.15 -1.34
N LEU A 117 -20.62 -8.20 -2.13
CA LEU A 117 -21.17 -7.81 -3.42
C LEU A 117 -21.17 -8.99 -4.42
N LEU A 118 -20.03 -9.67 -4.57
CA LEU A 118 -19.89 -10.78 -5.50
C LEU A 118 -20.66 -12.03 -5.03
N THR A 119 -20.72 -12.27 -3.71
CA THR A 119 -21.55 -13.34 -3.13
C THR A 119 -23.03 -13.11 -3.43
N LYS A 120 -23.54 -11.87 -3.31
CA LYS A 120 -24.91 -11.51 -3.69
C LYS A 120 -25.19 -11.73 -5.18
N ALA A 121 -24.16 -11.64 -6.02
CA ALA A 121 -24.25 -12.00 -7.43
C ALA A 121 -24.16 -13.51 -7.70
N ASN A 122 -24.20 -14.36 -6.66
CA ASN A 122 -24.02 -15.81 -6.74
C ASN A 122 -22.70 -16.22 -7.42
N LEU A 123 -21.60 -15.56 -7.04
CA LEU A 123 -20.25 -15.96 -7.45
C LEU A 123 -19.58 -16.72 -6.31
N PRO A 124 -18.93 -17.86 -6.58
CA PRO A 124 -18.31 -18.68 -5.55
C PRO A 124 -16.91 -18.14 -5.21
N VAL A 125 -16.87 -16.97 -4.57
CA VAL A 125 -15.61 -16.31 -4.17
C VAL A 125 -14.91 -17.14 -3.09
N ILE A 126 -13.63 -17.40 -3.30
CA ILE A 126 -12.72 -18.02 -2.32
C ILE A 126 -12.10 -16.91 -1.47
N THR A 127 -11.49 -15.92 -2.12
CA THR A 127 -10.87 -14.77 -1.47
C THR A 127 -10.65 -13.63 -2.47
N ILE A 128 -10.47 -12.43 -1.94
CA ILE A 128 -10.07 -11.23 -2.69
C ILE A 128 -8.83 -10.63 -2.03
N GLU A 129 -7.77 -10.43 -2.82
CA GLU A 129 -6.61 -9.65 -2.42
C GLU A 129 -6.78 -8.22 -2.92
N VAL A 130 -6.55 -7.22 -2.07
CA VAL A 130 -6.70 -5.80 -2.40
C VAL A 130 -5.37 -5.10 -2.23
N SER A 131 -4.94 -4.45 -3.30
CA SER A 131 -3.66 -3.76 -3.45
C SER A 131 -3.87 -2.34 -3.96
N PHE A 132 -2.86 -1.49 -3.76
CA PHE A 132 -2.86 -0.07 -4.16
C PHE A 132 -1.50 0.25 -4.76
N TRP A 133 -1.49 1.00 -5.86
CA TRP A 133 -0.26 1.42 -6.55
C TRP A 133 0.21 2.81 -6.14
N GLU A 134 -0.70 3.66 -5.66
CA GLU A 134 -0.42 5.05 -5.36
C GLU A 134 0.02 5.30 -3.92
N TYR A 135 0.74 6.40 -3.75
CA TYR A 135 1.10 6.98 -2.44
C TYR A 135 0.28 8.23 -2.23
N LEU A 136 -0.46 8.28 -1.13
CA LEU A 136 -1.37 9.39 -0.83
C LEU A 136 -0.76 10.36 0.19
N GLY A 137 -1.02 11.66 0.04
CA GLY A 137 -0.45 12.72 0.87
C GLY A 137 -1.29 13.11 2.09
N GLU A 138 -0.99 14.27 2.66
CA GLU A 138 -1.63 14.83 3.85
C GLU A 138 -3.13 15.15 3.67
N GLU A 139 -3.60 15.23 2.42
CA GLU A 139 -4.99 15.50 2.09
C GLU A 139 -5.96 14.38 2.52
N TYR A 140 -5.45 13.20 2.88
CA TYR A 140 -6.23 12.06 3.35
C TYR A 140 -5.71 11.52 4.69
N GLY A 141 -6.42 11.74 5.80
CA GLY A 141 -6.01 11.24 7.11
C GLY A 141 -6.40 9.77 7.38
N GLU A 142 -6.31 9.39 8.66
CA GLU A 142 -6.71 8.07 9.18
C GLU A 142 -8.16 7.66 8.82
N GLU A 143 -9.07 8.62 8.74
CA GLU A 143 -10.50 8.41 8.42
C GLU A 143 -10.78 8.37 6.90
N ILE A 144 -9.81 7.96 6.09
CA ILE A 144 -9.96 7.84 4.64
C ILE A 144 -11.13 6.91 4.29
N SER A 145 -12.00 7.35 3.38
CA SER A 145 -13.18 6.59 3.00
C SER A 145 -12.84 5.47 2.01
N ALA A 146 -12.99 4.22 2.47
CA ALA A 146 -12.90 3.03 1.63
C ALA A 146 -13.83 3.08 0.42
N GLU A 147 -15.06 3.59 0.58
CA GLU A 147 -16.04 3.74 -0.51
C GLU A 147 -15.55 4.72 -1.58
N LYS A 148 -15.00 5.87 -1.18
CA LYS A 148 -14.48 6.87 -2.11
C LYS A 148 -13.28 6.36 -2.89
N VAL A 149 -12.39 5.60 -2.23
CA VAL A 149 -11.28 4.93 -2.89
C VAL A 149 -11.80 3.90 -3.89
N LEU A 150 -12.75 3.06 -3.46
CA LEU A 150 -13.32 2.00 -4.29
C LEU A 150 -14.04 2.54 -5.54
N THR A 151 -14.71 3.68 -5.42
CA THR A 151 -15.45 4.34 -6.50
C THR A 151 -14.60 5.28 -7.36
N GLY A 152 -13.33 5.47 -7.02
CA GLY A 152 -12.39 6.29 -7.78
C GLY A 152 -12.54 7.79 -7.54
N GLU A 153 -13.33 8.21 -6.54
CA GLU A 153 -13.33 9.61 -6.07
C GLU A 153 -11.98 9.96 -5.42
N ILE A 154 -11.33 8.98 -4.80
CA ILE A 154 -9.93 9.05 -4.37
C ILE A 154 -9.14 8.08 -5.26
N ASP A 155 -8.25 8.62 -6.08
CA ASP A 155 -7.39 7.81 -6.95
C ASP A 155 -6.24 7.22 -6.12
N ALA A 156 -6.37 5.94 -5.78
CA ALA A 156 -5.35 5.19 -5.05
C ALA A 156 -4.70 4.08 -5.92
N GLY A 157 -5.01 4.03 -7.22
CA GLY A 157 -4.58 2.95 -8.11
C GLY A 157 -5.00 1.57 -7.58
N ASN A 158 -6.29 1.36 -7.37
CA ASN A 158 -6.80 0.12 -6.79
C ASN A 158 -6.57 -1.07 -7.74
N ASP A 159 -6.07 -2.17 -7.19
CA ASP A 159 -5.95 -3.46 -7.86
C ASP A 159 -6.56 -4.57 -7.00
N PHE A 160 -7.40 -5.40 -7.62
CA PHE A 160 -8.14 -6.47 -6.96
C PHE A 160 -7.83 -7.80 -7.59
N LYS A 161 -7.37 -8.76 -6.81
CA LYS A 161 -7.19 -10.11 -7.27
C LYS A 161 -8.27 -11.02 -6.70
N ILE A 162 -9.17 -11.47 -7.56
CA ILE A 162 -10.37 -12.23 -7.18
C ILE A 162 -10.14 -13.69 -7.51
N PHE A 163 -10.29 -14.56 -6.50
CA PHE A 163 -10.23 -16.00 -6.67
C PHE A 163 -11.62 -16.63 -6.58
N LEU A 164 -11.98 -17.43 -7.58
CA LEU A 164 -13.24 -18.18 -7.60
C LEU A 164 -13.03 -19.70 -7.58
N ASP A 165 -13.99 -20.39 -6.98
CA ASP A 165 -14.09 -21.85 -7.00
C ASP A 165 -14.80 -22.33 -8.27
N GLY A 166 -14.02 -22.82 -9.23
CA GLY A 166 -14.49 -23.30 -10.52
C GLY A 166 -15.41 -24.52 -10.42
N SER A 167 -15.28 -25.34 -9.36
CA SER A 167 -16.14 -26.53 -9.17
C SER A 167 -17.61 -26.17 -8.86
N LYS A 168 -17.87 -24.92 -8.47
CA LYS A 168 -19.20 -24.39 -8.18
C LYS A 168 -19.75 -23.50 -9.28
N LEU A 169 -19.00 -23.28 -10.36
CA LEU A 169 -19.50 -22.56 -11.52
C LEU A 169 -20.38 -23.51 -12.35
N PRO A 170 -21.56 -23.06 -12.80
CA PRO A 170 -22.51 -23.93 -13.50
C PRO A 170 -21.98 -24.41 -14.87
N ASP A 171 -21.19 -23.56 -15.54
CA ASP A 171 -20.63 -23.80 -16.87
C ASP A 171 -19.15 -23.38 -16.91
N GLU A 172 -18.35 -23.98 -17.79
CA GLU A 172 -16.93 -23.61 -18.04
C GLU A 172 -16.76 -22.38 -18.95
N ASP A 173 -17.84 -21.62 -19.20
CA ASP A 173 -17.75 -20.35 -19.93
C ASP A 173 -17.21 -19.24 -19.01
N TYR A 174 -15.91 -19.27 -18.79
CA TYR A 174 -15.21 -18.31 -17.92
C TYR A 174 -15.26 -16.88 -18.44
N GLN A 175 -15.47 -16.68 -19.74
CA GLN A 175 -15.67 -15.34 -20.33
C GLN A 175 -17.01 -14.75 -19.90
N ALA A 176 -18.08 -15.56 -19.89
CA ALA A 176 -19.36 -15.13 -19.34
C ALA A 176 -19.29 -14.81 -17.84
N VAL A 177 -18.51 -15.57 -17.06
CA VAL A 177 -18.26 -15.29 -15.63
C VAL A 177 -17.50 -13.97 -15.45
N MET A 178 -16.48 -13.72 -16.27
CA MET A 178 -15.72 -12.47 -16.27
C MET A 178 -16.61 -11.26 -16.57
N GLU A 179 -17.44 -11.33 -17.62
CA GLU A 179 -18.39 -10.28 -17.96
C GLU A 179 -19.45 -10.05 -16.87
N LYS A 180 -19.88 -11.13 -16.18
CA LYS A 180 -20.76 -11.03 -15.02
C LYS A 180 -20.11 -10.28 -13.86
N ILE A 181 -18.83 -10.55 -13.56
CA ILE A 181 -18.05 -9.81 -12.56
C ILE A 181 -17.94 -8.35 -12.97
N LYS A 182 -17.49 -8.09 -14.20
CA LYS A 182 -17.34 -6.73 -14.73
C LYS A 182 -18.63 -5.93 -14.60
N THR A 183 -19.75 -6.49 -15.06
CA THR A 183 -21.07 -5.86 -14.98
C THR A 183 -21.47 -5.60 -13.53
N CYS A 184 -21.24 -6.56 -12.62
CA CYS A 184 -21.55 -6.42 -11.20
C CYS A 184 -20.77 -5.25 -10.57
N LEU A 185 -19.47 -5.18 -10.81
CA LEU A 185 -18.58 -4.15 -10.28
C LEU A 185 -18.90 -2.78 -10.89
N GLN A 186 -19.05 -2.67 -12.22
CA GLN A 186 -19.39 -1.41 -12.90
C GLN A 186 -20.77 -0.86 -12.50
N THR A 187 -21.77 -1.73 -12.30
CA THR A 187 -23.11 -1.31 -11.84
C THR A 187 -23.05 -0.70 -10.43
N ASN A 188 -22.07 -1.12 -9.62
CA ASN A 188 -21.81 -0.56 -8.29
C ASN A 188 -20.74 0.55 -8.32
N LYS A 189 -20.37 1.04 -9.51
CA LYS A 189 -19.39 2.10 -9.73
C LYS A 189 -18.02 1.81 -9.12
N ILE A 190 -17.65 0.55 -9.04
CA ILE A 190 -16.33 0.14 -8.60
C ILE A 190 -15.32 0.47 -9.68
N SER A 191 -14.17 1.03 -9.27
CA SER A 191 -13.08 1.45 -10.13
C SER A 191 -11.78 0.73 -9.77
N GLY A 192 -10.91 0.56 -10.76
CA GLY A 192 -9.61 -0.07 -10.60
C GLY A 192 -9.39 -1.21 -11.58
N GLU A 193 -8.32 -1.96 -11.34
CA GLU A 193 -7.97 -3.15 -12.10
C GLU A 193 -8.40 -4.40 -11.34
N VAL A 194 -8.90 -5.40 -12.06
CA VAL A 194 -9.26 -6.69 -11.49
C VAL A 194 -8.46 -7.77 -12.20
N TYR A 195 -7.72 -8.57 -11.44
CA TYR A 195 -7.17 -9.82 -11.90
C TYR A 195 -8.01 -11.00 -11.41
N LEU A 196 -8.76 -11.62 -12.33
CA LEU A 196 -9.60 -12.77 -12.02
C LEU A 196 -8.78 -14.05 -12.12
N VAL A 197 -8.92 -14.93 -11.13
CA VAL A 197 -8.34 -16.28 -11.12
C VAL A 197 -9.45 -17.27 -10.78
N ILE A 198 -9.63 -18.29 -11.63
CA ILE A 198 -10.54 -19.40 -11.34
C ILE A 198 -9.69 -20.64 -11.08
N LEU A 199 -9.92 -21.25 -9.92
CA LEU A 199 -9.26 -22.49 -9.51
C LEU A 199 -10.16 -23.69 -9.79
N SER A 200 -9.58 -24.87 -9.98
CA SER A 200 -10.37 -26.10 -10.18
C SER A 200 -11.28 -26.42 -8.99
N SER A 201 -10.91 -26.04 -7.77
CA SER A 201 -11.71 -26.18 -6.55
C SER A 201 -11.29 -25.16 -5.49
N CYS A 202 -12.08 -25.02 -4.41
CA CYS A 202 -11.76 -24.11 -3.30
C CYS A 202 -10.49 -24.48 -2.52
N ASP A 203 -10.09 -25.74 -2.55
CA ASP A 203 -8.90 -26.26 -1.86
C ASP A 203 -7.66 -26.32 -2.76
N GLY A 204 -7.77 -25.79 -3.99
CA GLY A 204 -6.70 -25.81 -4.98
C GLY A 204 -5.54 -24.87 -4.65
N ASP A 205 -4.35 -25.24 -5.07
CA ASP A 205 -3.16 -24.41 -5.01
C ASP A 205 -3.28 -23.21 -5.98
N PHE A 206 -3.12 -22.00 -5.46
CA PHE A 206 -3.31 -20.74 -6.21
C PHE A 206 -2.38 -20.58 -7.42
N ALA A 207 -1.26 -21.30 -7.46
CA ALA A 207 -0.30 -21.27 -8.56
C ALA A 207 -0.50 -22.43 -9.55
N ARG A 208 -0.93 -23.61 -9.08
CA ARG A 208 -0.95 -24.83 -9.90
C ARG A 208 -2.33 -25.22 -10.42
N ASP A 209 -3.37 -24.93 -9.65
CA ASP A 209 -4.73 -25.43 -9.93
C ASP A 209 -5.60 -24.38 -10.64
N ARG A 210 -4.95 -23.39 -11.25
CA ARG A 210 -5.59 -22.37 -12.06
C ARG A 210 -6.07 -22.96 -13.39
N VAL A 211 -7.37 -22.85 -13.64
CA VAL A 211 -8.00 -23.24 -14.92
C VAL A 211 -8.23 -22.03 -15.83
N PHE A 212 -8.32 -20.82 -15.26
CA PHE A 212 -8.47 -19.58 -16.00
C PHE A 212 -7.90 -18.39 -15.22
N SER A 213 -7.36 -17.42 -15.95
CA SER A 213 -7.12 -16.09 -15.42
C SER A 213 -7.11 -15.03 -16.50
N ASP A 214 -7.60 -13.85 -16.17
CA ASP A 214 -7.59 -12.69 -17.07
C ASP A 214 -7.71 -11.39 -16.27
N SER A 215 -7.46 -10.26 -16.93
CA SER A 215 -7.54 -8.92 -16.35
C SER A 215 -8.75 -8.15 -16.89
N ILE A 216 -9.43 -7.42 -16.01
CA ILE A 216 -10.56 -6.53 -16.32
C ILE A 216 -10.19 -5.13 -15.86
N LEU A 217 -10.31 -4.16 -16.76
CA LEU A 217 -10.31 -2.74 -16.42
C LEU A 217 -11.76 -2.29 -16.19
N LEU A 218 -12.04 -1.68 -15.03
CA LEU A 218 -13.37 -1.25 -14.62
C LEU A 218 -13.69 0.20 -15.01
#